data_AF-A0AAW7J8F5-F1
#
_entry.id   AF-A0AAW7J8F5-F1
#
_cell.length_a   1.000
_cell.length_b   1.000
_cell.length_c   1.000
_cell.angle_alpha   90.00
_cell.angle_beta   90.00
_cell.angle_gamma   90.00
#
_symmetry.space_group_name_H-M   'P 1'
#
loop_
_entity.id
_entity.type
_entity.pdbx_description
1 polymer ?
#
loop_
_entity_poly.entity_id
_entity_poly.type
_entity_poly.pdbx_seq_one_letter_code
_entity_poly.pdbx_strand_id
1 'polypeptide(L)' 'MKILKSNILQYVGETGTADVPTGNIKGNVNEDGSFKLEVTVFNANEFFSEETQRIELTEFFNQILDKSKEISGGASKE' A
#
# COMPACT_ATOMS: atom_id res chain seq x y z
N MET A 1 -5.21 6.25 -5.51
CA MET A 1 -4.57 6.12 -4.17
C MET A 1 -5.06 7.21 -3.22
N LYS A 2 -5.40 6.89 -1.96
CA LYS A 2 -5.81 7.86 -0.93
C LYS A 2 -4.90 7.77 0.30
N ILE A 3 -4.44 8.91 0.81
CA ILE A 3 -3.70 9.02 2.08
C ILE A 3 -4.73 9.36 3.16
N LEU A 4 -4.91 8.47 4.14
CA LEU A 4 -5.94 8.63 5.17
C LEU A 4 -5.43 9.42 6.40
N LYS A 5 -4.14 9.30 6.73
CA LYS A 5 -3.39 10.03 7.78
C LYS A 5 -1.91 10.06 7.36
N SER A 6 -1.08 10.95 7.91
CA SER A 6 0.34 11.13 7.50
C SER A 6 1.16 9.84 7.37
N ASN A 7 0.80 8.80 8.13
CA ASN A 7 1.50 7.51 8.13
C ASN A 7 0.63 6.31 7.68
N ILE A 8 -0.58 6.56 7.17
CA ILE A 8 -1.50 5.50 6.72
C ILE A 8 -1.78 5.68 5.23
N LEU A 9 -1.30 4.73 4.44
CA LEU A 9 -1.54 4.65 3.00
C LEU A 9 -2.56 3.54 2.72
N GLN A 10 -3.47 3.79 1.78
CA GLN A 10 -4.46 2.80 1.35
C GLN A 10 -4.51 2.72 -0.19
N TYR A 11 -4.46 1.50 -0.70
CA TYR A 11 -4.71 1.14 -2.09
C TYR A 11 -5.97 0.25 -2.15
N VAL A 12 -6.91 0.60 -3.02
CA VAL A 12 -8.12 -0.19 -3.30
C VAL A 12 -8.03 -0.59 -4.75
N GLY A 13 -7.99 -1.90 -5.01
CA GLY A 13 -7.92 -2.43 -6.38
C GLY A 13 -9.32 -2.49 -6.98
N GLU A 14 -9.53 -1.83 -8.11
CA GLU A 14 -10.85 -1.70 -8.78
C GLU A 14 -10.84 -2.30 -10.20
N THR A 15 -10.20 -3.46 -10.39
CA THR A 15 -10.06 -4.09 -11.73
C THR A 15 -11.01 -5.26 -11.97
N GLY A 16 -12.09 -5.33 -11.21
CA GLY A 16 -13.11 -6.35 -11.43
C GLY A 16 -14.02 -5.96 -12.57
N THR A 17 -14.56 -6.95 -13.27
CA THR A 17 -15.76 -6.76 -14.12
C THR A 17 -17.02 -6.47 -13.29
N ALA A 18 -16.91 -6.61 -11.97
CA ALA A 18 -17.94 -6.35 -10.98
C ALA A 18 -17.75 -4.98 -10.30
N ASP A 19 -18.85 -4.38 -9.85
CA ASP A 19 -18.93 -3.11 -9.11
C ASP A 19 -18.27 -3.14 -7.70
N VAL A 20 -17.46 -4.17 -7.41
CA VAL A 20 -16.83 -4.42 -6.12
C VAL A 20 -15.30 -4.44 -6.27
N PRO A 21 -14.57 -3.87 -5.29
CA PRO A 21 -13.11 -3.88 -5.33
C PRO A 21 -12.59 -5.31 -5.28
N THR A 22 -11.52 -5.61 -6.03
CA THR A 22 -10.88 -6.94 -6.06
C THR A 22 -10.02 -7.16 -4.81
N GLY A 23 -9.53 -6.08 -4.20
CA GLY A 23 -8.83 -6.11 -2.93
C GLY A 23 -8.63 -4.73 -2.32
N ASN A 24 -8.15 -4.71 -1.08
CA ASN A 24 -7.78 -3.52 -0.34
C ASN A 24 -6.47 -3.77 0.40
N ILE A 25 -5.54 -2.84 0.28
CA ILE A 25 -4.22 -2.91 0.88
C ILE A 25 -4.04 -1.66 1.72
N LYS A 26 -3.76 -1.87 3.00
CA LYS A 26 -3.52 -0.80 3.95
C LYS A 26 -2.13 -0.95 4.51
N GLY A 27 -1.35 0.11 4.41
CA GLY A 27 -0.03 0.19 5.00
C GLY A 27 0.00 1.25 6.08
N ASN A 28 0.54 0.88 7.24
CA ASN A 28 0.73 1.76 8.38
C ASN A 28 2.23 1.79 8.70
N VAL A 29 2.82 2.98 8.71
CA VAL A 29 4.22 3.18 9.09
C VAL A 29 4.25 3.80 10.49
N ASN A 30 4.94 3.15 11.42
CA ASN A 30 5.11 3.63 12.79
C ASN A 30 6.21 4.70 12.84
N GLU A 31 6.28 5.41 13.97
CA GLU A 31 7.24 6.49 14.20
C GLU A 31 8.69 6.01 14.30
N ASP A 32 8.93 4.72 14.56
CA ASP A 32 10.28 4.11 14.52
C ASP A 32 10.70 3.70 13.11
N GLY A 33 9.82 3.87 12.12
CA GLY A 33 10.03 3.44 10.74
C GLY A 33 9.61 1.99 10.48
N SER A 34 9.27 1.19 11.49
CA SER A 34 8.60 -0.10 11.27
C SER A 34 7.27 0.09 10.56
N PHE A 35 6.82 -0.90 9.79
CA PHE A 35 5.53 -0.81 9.09
C PHE A 35 4.76 -2.11 9.15
N LYS A 36 3.43 -1.99 9.12
CA LYS A 36 2.49 -3.11 8.98
C LYS A 36 1.71 -2.96 7.69
N LEU A 37 1.71 -4.03 6.90
CA LEU A 37 0.86 -4.16 5.72
C LEU A 37 -0.29 -5.12 6.02
N GLU A 38 -1.50 -4.70 5.71
CA GLU A 38 -2.71 -5.50 5.80
C GLU A 38 -3.33 -5.59 4.40
N VAL A 39 -3.42 -6.81 3.89
CA VAL A 39 -3.96 -7.11 2.56
C VAL A 39 -5.25 -7.87 2.74
N THR A 40 -6.34 -7.31 2.24
CA THR A 40 -7.65 -7.97 2.16
C THR A 40 -7.96 -8.24 0.69
N VAL A 41 -8.19 -9.50 0.36
CA VAL A 41 -8.56 -9.91 -1.00
C VAL A 41 -10.04 -10.27 -1.01
N PHE A 42 -10.83 -9.56 -1.82
CA PHE A 42 -12.26 -9.81 -1.93
C PHE A 42 -12.58 -10.77 -3.08
N ASN A 43 -11.79 -10.73 -4.16
CA ASN A 43 -11.90 -11.66 -5.28
C ASN A 43 -10.51 -12.07 -5.79
N ALA A 44 -10.04 -13.24 -5.35
CA ALA A 44 -8.71 -13.74 -5.73
C ALA A 44 -8.55 -14.09 -7.21
N ASN A 45 -9.64 -14.30 -7.97
CA ASN A 45 -9.57 -14.60 -9.40
C ASN A 45 -9.29 -13.36 -10.26
N GLU A 46 -9.63 -12.17 -9.76
CA GLU A 46 -9.43 -10.91 -10.46
C GLU A 46 -8.36 -10.03 -9.79
N PHE A 47 -8.01 -10.31 -8.54
CA PHE A 47 -6.92 -9.66 -7.81
C PHE A 47 -5.57 -9.99 -8.47
N PHE A 48 -4.88 -8.98 -9.00
CA PHE A 48 -3.65 -9.10 -9.82
C PHE A 48 -3.79 -9.70 -11.22
N SER A 49 -5.01 -9.82 -11.75
CA SER A 49 -5.22 -10.30 -13.12
C SER A 49 -4.82 -9.26 -14.17
N GLU A 50 -4.85 -7.97 -13.82
CA GLU A 50 -4.38 -6.88 -14.69
C GLU A 50 -2.93 -6.46 -14.39
N GLU A 51 -2.14 -6.23 -15.44
CA GLU A 51 -0.75 -5.77 -15.33
C GLU A 51 -0.66 -4.39 -14.67
N THR A 52 -1.59 -3.50 -14.97
CA THR A 52 -1.67 -2.16 -14.37
C THR A 52 -1.78 -2.22 -12.85
N GLN A 53 -2.56 -3.16 -12.29
CA GLN A 53 -2.61 -3.33 -10.82
C GLN A 53 -1.26 -3.73 -10.23
N ARG A 54 -0.50 -4.59 -10.93
CA ARG A 54 0.82 -5.05 -10.44
C ARG A 54 1.79 -3.88 -10.35
N ILE A 55 1.75 -2.98 -11.32
CA ILE A 55 2.56 -1.75 -11.34
C ILE A 55 2.14 -0.84 -10.19
N GLU A 56 0.84 -0.54 -10.06
CA GLU A 56 0.33 0.32 -8.99
C GLU A 56 0.61 -0.22 -7.59
N LEU A 57 0.51 -1.54 -7.39
CA LEU A 57 0.87 -2.19 -6.13
C LEU A 57 2.35 -2.05 -5.82
N THR A 58 3.20 -2.24 -6.83
CA THR A 58 4.65 -2.09 -6.67
C THR A 58 4.99 -0.66 -6.28
N GLU A 59 4.35 0.34 -6.91
CA GLU A 59 4.47 1.74 -6.54
C GLU A 59 3.95 2.02 -5.12
N PHE A 60 2.86 1.38 -4.70
CA PHE A 60 2.35 1.48 -3.34
C PHE A 60 3.34 0.95 -2.30
N PHE A 61 3.94 -0.22 -2.54
CA PHE A 61 4.96 -0.77 -1.65
C PHE A 61 6.22 0.11 -1.62
N ASN A 62 6.65 0.64 -2.76
CA ASN A 62 7.78 1.57 -2.80
C ASN A 62 7.52 2.81 -1.95
N GLN A 63 6.30 3.37 -1.97
CA GLN A 63 5.95 4.51 -1.11
C GLN A 63 5.96 4.18 0.38
N ILE A 64 5.56 2.96 0.77
CA ILE A 64 5.65 2.49 2.16
C ILE A 64 7.11 2.40 2.59
N LEU A 65 7.96 1.80 1.75
CA LEU A 65 9.37 1.63 2.01
C LEU A 65 10.11 2.97 2.05
N ASP A 66 9.77 3.89 1.17
CA ASP A 66 10.35 5.24 1.13
C ASP A 66 9.99 6.02 2.41
N LYS A 67 8.73 6.01 2.84
CA LYS A 67 8.30 6.58 4.12
C LYS A 67 8.99 5.93 5.32
N SER A 68 9.10 4.61 5.32
CA SER A 68 9.81 3.87 6.38
C SER A 68 11.28 4.29 6.47
N LYS A 69 11.95 4.46 5.32
CA LYS A 69 13.33 4.95 5.24
C LYS A 69 13.47 6.42 5.61
N GLU A 70 12.53 7.29 5.25
CA GLU A 70 12.54 8.70 5.64
C GLU A 70 12.50 8.82 7.18
N ILE A 71 11.59 8.09 7.81
CA ILE A 71 11.42 8.09 9.26
C ILE A 71 12.63 7.46 9.96
N SER A 72 13.11 6.30 9.48
CA SER A 72 14.26 5.61 10.07
C SER A 72 15.60 6.31 9.80
N GLY A 73 15.76 6.93 8.63
CA GLY A 73 16.96 7.66 8.21
C GLY A 73 17.04 9.08 8.78
N GLY A 74 15.91 9.67 9.17
CA GLY A 74 15.85 10.89 9.98
C GLY A 74 16.48 10.72 11.37
N ALA A 75 16.68 9.48 11.85
CA ALA A 75 17.36 9.19 13.11
C ALA A 75 18.90 9.12 13.02
N SER A 76 19.51 9.41 11.85
CA SER A 76 20.97 9.44 11.67
C SER A 76 21.42 10.76 11.05
N LYS A 77 21.20 11.85 11.77
CA LYS A 77 22.00 13.10 11.66
C LYS A 77 22.12 13.73 13.05
N GLU A 78 22.92 13.11 13.91
CA GLU A 78 23.60 13.77 15.05
C GLU A 78 25.10 13.53 14.92
#